data_AF-A0A0D2V2N5-F1
#
_entry.id   AF-A0A0D2V2N5-F1
#
_cell.length_a   1.000
_cell.length_b   1.000
_cell.length_c   1.000
_cell.angle_alpha   90.00
_cell.angle_beta   90.00
_cell.angle_gamma   90.00
#
_symmetry.space_group_name_H-M   'P 1'
#
loop_
_entity.id
_entity.type
_entity.pdbx_description
1 polymer ?
#
loop_
_entity_poly.entity_id
_entity_poly.type
_entity_poly.pdbx_seq_one_letter_code
_entity_poly.pdbx_strand_id
1 'polypeptide(L)' 'MVDSDSIVALTRCINKKFRPWKYWHIFASIDEIKMSIHEELFRKSGRDTNGMADSLARSECFRSQMFFVCCSCNNHNQ' A
#
# COMPACT_ATOMS: atom_id res chain seq x y z
N MET A 1 -6.44 1.88 6.94
CA MET A 1 -7.08 2.51 5.77
C MET A 1 -6.03 2.65 4.68
N VAL A 2 -6.33 2.21 3.45
CA VAL A 2 -5.41 2.26 2.31
C VAL A 2 -5.89 3.31 1.32
N ASP A 3 -5.13 4.39 1.22
CA ASP A 3 -5.38 5.49 0.28
C ASP A 3 -4.59 5.27 -1.02
N SER A 4 -5.24 5.46 -2.16
CA SER A 4 -4.58 5.37 -3.47
C SER A 4 -5.17 6.35 -4.48
N ASP A 5 -4.32 6.94 -5.31
CA ASP A 5 -4.72 7.75 -6.46
C ASP A 5 -4.96 6.90 -7.72
N SER A 6 -4.62 5.60 -7.68
CA SER A 6 -4.83 4.65 -8.78
C SER A 6 -6.20 3.99 -8.69
N ILE A 7 -7.14 4.49 -9.49
CA ILE A 7 -8.47 3.88 -9.61
C ILE A 7 -8.40 2.42 -10.04
N VAL A 8 -7.46 2.07 -10.93
CA VAL A 8 -7.29 0.70 -11.43
C VAL A 8 -6.82 -0.22 -10.31
N ALA A 9 -5.88 0.22 -9.47
CA ALA A 9 -5.40 -0.57 -8.34
C ALA A 9 -6.53 -0.80 -7.33
N LEU A 10 -7.26 0.27 -6.95
CA LEU A 10 -8.41 0.20 -6.05
C LEU A 10 -9.49 -0.75 -6.55
N THR A 11 -9.92 -0.59 -7.80
CA THR A 11 -10.94 -1.46 -8.40
C THR A 11 -10.53 -2.93 -8.36
N ARG A 12 -9.26 -3.25 -8.61
CA ARG A 12 -8.76 -4.63 -8.57
C ARG A 12 -8.62 -5.17 -7.14
N CYS A 13 -8.27 -4.31 -6.18
CA CYS A 13 -8.21 -4.69 -4.77
C CYS A 13 -9.61 -4.98 -4.20
N ILE A 14 -10.62 -4.21 -4.62
CA ILE A 14 -12.02 -4.36 -4.19
C ILE A 14 -12.71 -5.50 -4.92
N ASN A 15 -12.56 -5.61 -6.25
CA ASN A 15 -13.26 -6.57 -7.08
C ASN A 15 -12.31 -7.58 -7.74
N LYS A 16 -12.38 -8.83 -7.26
CA LYS A 16 -11.52 -9.92 -7.72
C LYS A 16 -11.67 -10.25 -9.21
N LYS A 17 -12.82 -9.96 -9.83
CA LYS A 17 -13.09 -10.26 -11.25
C LYS A 17 -12.20 -9.47 -12.21
N PHE A 18 -11.71 -8.29 -11.81
CA PHE A 18 -10.86 -7.43 -12.66
C PHE A 18 -9.36 -7.69 -12.48
N ARG A 19 -8.97 -8.66 -11.65
CA ARG A 19 -7.57 -8.96 -11.36
C ARG A 19 -6.95 -9.74 -12.54
N PRO A 20 -5.92 -9.20 -13.21
CA PRO A 20 -5.24 -9.93 -14.26
C PRO A 20 -4.41 -11.08 -13.67
N TRP A 21 -4.47 -12.25 -14.32
CA TRP A 21 -3.79 -13.46 -13.83
C TRP A 21 -2.27 -13.27 -13.68
N LYS A 22 -1.63 -12.49 -14.56
CA LYS A 22 -0.18 -12.21 -14.47
C LYS A 22 0.30 -11.63 -13.13
N TYR A 23 -0.59 -11.06 -12.33
CA TYR A 23 -0.28 -10.48 -11.02
C TYR A 23 -0.94 -11.25 -9.87
N TRP A 24 -1.32 -12.52 -10.07
CA TRP A 24 -2.03 -13.32 -9.07
C TRP A 24 -1.31 -13.36 -7.71
N HIS A 25 0.02 -13.51 -7.70
CA HIS A 25 0.83 -13.61 -6.48
C HIS A 25 0.79 -12.32 -5.64
N ILE A 26 0.72 -11.15 -6.30
CA ILE A 26 0.58 -9.85 -5.64
C ILE A 26 -0.79 -9.77 -4.94
N PHE A 27 -1.85 -10.15 -5.65
CA PHE A 27 -3.20 -10.11 -5.08
C PHE A 27 -3.44 -11.16 -3.99
N ALA A 28 -2.76 -12.31 -4.07
CA ALA A 28 -2.77 -13.31 -3.00
C ALA A 28 -2.14 -12.74 -1.73
N SER A 29 -0.97 -12.11 -1.85
CA SER A 29 -0.29 -11.46 -0.71
C SER A 29 -1.14 -10.34 -0.10
N ILE A 30 -1.81 -9.53 -0.92
CA ILE A 30 -2.74 -8.50 -0.45
C ILE A 30 -3.92 -9.12 0.30
N ASP A 31 -4.50 -10.22 -0.21
CA ASP A 31 -5.62 -10.89 0.43
C ASP A 31 -5.21 -11.53 1.78
N GLU A 32 -3.98 -12.04 1.91
CA GLU A 32 -3.42 -12.51 3.19
C GLU A 32 -3.26 -11.38 4.21
N ILE A 33 -2.67 -10.26 3.78
CA ILE A 33 -2.50 -9.08 4.65
C ILE A 33 -3.88 -8.56 5.09
N LYS A 34 -4.86 -8.50 4.18
CA LYS A 34 -6.24 -8.13 4.48
C LYS A 34 -6.84 -8.97 5.59
N MET A 35 -6.67 -10.28 5.52
CA MET A 35 -7.17 -11.19 6.55
C MET A 35 -6.54 -10.90 7.92
N SER A 36 -5.30 -10.42 7.96
CA SER A 36 -4.61 -10.09 9.21
C SER A 36 -5.04 -8.76 9.86
N ILE A 37 -5.63 -7.82 9.11
CA ILE A 37 -5.90 -6.45 9.58
C ILE A 37 -7.36 -6.24 10.05
N HIS A 38 -8.26 -7.21 9.85
CA HIS A 38 -9.68 -7.24 10.28
C HIS A 38 -10.59 -6.11 9.75
N GLU A 39 -10.12 -4.88 9.55
CA GLU A 39 -10.84 -3.77 8.90
C GLU A 39 -9.94 -3.01 7.93
N GLU A 40 -10.17 -3.20 6.62
CA GLU A 40 -9.47 -2.43 5.59
C GLU A 40 -10.45 -1.67 4.70
N LEU A 41 -10.50 -0.35 4.91
CA LEU A 41 -11.18 0.57 4.00
C LEU A 41 -10.20 1.03 2.93
N PHE A 42 -10.54 0.78 1.67
CA PHE A 42 -9.88 1.34 0.49
C PHE A 42 -10.52 2.66 0.14
N ARG A 43 -9.71 3.72 0.00
CA ARG A 43 -10.20 5.04 -0.34
C ARG A 43 -9.43 5.60 -1.53
N LYS A 44 -10.18 6.24 -2.43
CA LYS A 44 -9.59 7.03 -3.51
C LYS A 44 -9.11 8.36 -2.95
N SER A 45 -7.83 8.64 -3.10
CA SER A 45 -7.21 9.91 -2.72
C SER A 45 -6.86 10.72 -3.98
N GLY A 46 -6.75 12.04 -3.83
CA GLY A 46 -6.26 12.91 -4.89
C GLY A 46 -4.76 12.71 -5.08
N ARG A 47 -4.24 12.96 -6.29
CA ARG A 47 -2.80 12.84 -6.56
C ARG A 47 -1.97 13.75 -5.64
N ASP A 48 -2.49 14.95 -5.36
CA ASP A 48 -1.84 15.93 -4.48
C ASP A 48 -1.70 15.44 -3.04
N THR A 49 -2.62 14.58 -2.59
CA THR A 49 -2.57 13.93 -1.26
C THR A 49 -1.66 12.70 -1.23
N ASN A 50 -1.18 12.23 -2.39
CA ASN A 50 -0.30 11.06 -2.54
C ASN A 50 1.14 11.44 -2.94
N GLY A 51 1.51 12.73 -2.83
CA GLY A 51 2.79 13.25 -3.32
C GLY A 51 4.03 12.62 -2.64
N MET A 52 3.92 12.24 -1.36
CA MET A 52 5.00 11.52 -0.67
C MET A 52 5.22 10.12 -1.25
N ALA A 53 4.16 9.38 -1.56
CA ALA A 53 4.27 8.07 -2.17
C ALA A 53 4.85 8.15 -3.59
N ASP A 54 4.46 9.15 -4.38
CA ASP A 54 5.05 9.41 -5.72
C ASP A 54 6.54 9.75 -5.60
N SER A 55 6.91 10.63 -4.66
CA SER A 55 8.31 11.01 -4.43
C SER A 55 9.17 9.82 -4.01
N LEU A 56 8.65 8.96 -3.13
CA LEU A 56 9.33 7.75 -2.68
C LEU A 56 9.46 6.70 -3.79
N ALA A 57 8.46 6.58 -4.67
CA ALA A 57 8.53 5.68 -5.82
C ALA A 57 9.56 6.18 -6.84
N ARG A 58 9.63 7.50 -7.07
CA ARG A 58 10.59 8.11 -8.00
C ARG A 58 12.02 8.12 -7.49
N SER A 59 12.23 8.17 -6.18
CA SER A 59 13.57 8.17 -5.60
C SER A 59 14.24 6.78 -5.61
N GLU A 60 13.59 5.77 -6.20
CA GLU A 60 14.01 4.36 -6.17
C GLU A 60 14.37 3.89 -4.74
N CYS A 61 13.75 4.50 -3.72
CA CYS A 61 14.08 4.23 -2.32
C CYS A 61 13.91 2.74 -2.07
N PHE A 62 15.03 2.07 -1.76
CA PHE A 62 15.10 0.62 -1.65
C PHE A 62 14.03 0.11 -0.69
N ARG A 63 13.41 -1.01 -1.08
CA ARG A 63 12.40 -1.72 -0.29
C ARG A 63 12.83 -1.97 1.17
N SER A 64 14.14 -2.08 1.43
CA SER A 64 14.74 -2.24 2.76
C SER A 64 14.72 -0.97 3.63
N GLN A 65 14.72 0.22 3.02
CA GLN A 65 14.73 1.50 3.74
C GLN A 65 13.33 1.94 4.19
N MET A 66 12.27 1.56 3.45
CA MET A 66 10.89 1.89 3.82
C MET A 66 10.43 1.22 5.13
N PHE A 67 10.96 0.05 5.49
CA PHE A 67 10.59 -0.64 6.73
C PHE A 67 11.33 -0.15 7.98
N PHE A 68 12.41 0.64 7.83
CA PHE A 68 13.22 1.08 8.98
C PHE A 68 12.63 2.28 9.73
N VAL A 69 11.77 3.08 9.07
CA VAL A 69 11.25 4.33 9.64
C VAL A 69 10.16 4.08 10.68
N CYS A 70 9.50 2.90 10.67
CA CYS A 70 8.46 2.60 11.67
C CYS A 70 9.01 2.05 13.00
N CYS A 71 10.26 1.56 13.04
CA CYS A 71 10.85 1.04 14.27
C CYS A 71 11.75 2.05 15.02
N SER A 72 12.03 3.21 14.44
CA SER A 72 12.99 4.16 15.02
C SER A 72 12.37 5.25 15.91
N CYS A 73 11.03 5.35 15.97
CA CYS A 73 10.36 6.40 16.76
C CYS A 73 9.99 5.99 18.20
N ASN A 74 10.38 4.80 18.69
CA ASN A 74 10.00 4.32 20.03
C ASN A 74 11.12 4.28 21.08
N ASN A 75 12.33 4.77 20.78
CA ASN A 75 13.47 4.72 21.71
C ASN A 75 14.06 6.09 22.08
N HIS A 76 13.23 7.12 22.22
CA HIS A 76 13.61 8.33 22.94
C HIS A 76 12.48 8.75 23.89
N ASN A 77 12.45 8.10 25.05
CA ASN A 77 12.07 8.67 26.36
C ASN A 77 12.26 7.58 27.44
N GLN A 78 13.52 7.34 27.81
CA GLN A 78 13.91 6.91 29.15
C GLN A 78 15.11 7.75 29.58
#